data_AF-A0A8J8KN11-F1
#
_entry.id   AF-A0A8J8KN11-F1
#
_cell.length_a   1.000
_cell.length_b   1.000
_cell.length_c   1.000
_cell.angle_alpha   90.00
_cell.angle_beta   90.00
_cell.angle_gamma   90.00
#
_symmetry.space_group_name_H-M   'P 1'
#
loop_
_entity.id
_entity.type
_entity.pdbx_description
1 polymer ?
#
loop_
_entity_poly.entity_id
_entity_poly.type
_entity_poly.pdbx_seq_one_letter_code
_entity_poly.pdbx_strand_id
1 'polypeptide(L)'
;MEEVKVVVAHDECATLRVGDVFLKIDGDQSRSDVEVEAMAMAPVPTPEILWRKPPVLALAALPGTELGRLGEPSTASPAAWAAA
;
A
#
# COMPACT_ATOMS: atom_id res chain seq x y z
N MET A 1 -0.09 3.83 22.02
CA MET A 1 0.72 4.56 21.02
C MET A 1 0.81 3.68 19.80
N GLU A 2 0.58 4.21 18.62
CA GLU A 2 0.64 3.43 17.38
C GLU A 2 2.08 3.16 16.98
N GLU A 3 2.37 1.94 16.54
CA GLU A 3 3.69 1.56 16.05
C GLU A 3 3.93 2.19 14.68
N VAL A 4 5.08 2.83 14.51
CA VAL A 4 5.53 3.42 13.24
C VAL A 4 6.58 2.50 12.62
N LYS A 5 6.33 2.04 11.39
CA LYS A 5 7.25 1.21 10.61
C LYS A 5 7.59 1.90 9.29
N VAL A 6 8.87 1.92 8.95
CA VAL A 6 9.30 2.21 7.58
C VAL A 6 9.18 0.92 6.78
N VAL A 7 8.28 0.91 5.80
CA VAL A 7 8.04 -0.25 4.92
C VAL A 7 9.06 -0.24 3.78
N VAL A 8 9.23 0.92 3.14
CA VAL A 8 10.20 1.18 2.07
C VAL A 8 10.71 2.61 2.23
N ALA A 9 12.00 2.84 1.94
CA ALA A 9 12.57 4.18 1.82
C ALA A 9 13.71 4.17 0.79
N HIS A 10 13.65 5.10 -0.16
CA HIS A 10 14.72 5.42 -1.10
C HIS A 10 14.62 6.89 -1.53
N ASP A 11 15.51 7.35 -2.41
CA ASP A 11 15.69 8.77 -2.74
C ASP A 11 14.45 9.46 -3.34
N GLU A 12 13.52 8.71 -3.92
CA GLU A 12 12.33 9.27 -4.57
C GLU A 12 11.05 9.11 -3.74
N CYS A 13 10.96 8.07 -2.91
CA CYS A 13 9.73 7.71 -2.20
C CYS A 13 10.01 7.01 -0.87
N ALA A 14 9.17 7.28 0.12
CA ALA A 14 9.13 6.54 1.36
C ALA A 14 7.70 6.13 1.71
N THR A 15 7.50 4.89 2.14
CA THR A 15 6.23 4.40 2.66
C THR A 15 6.36 4.06 4.14
N LEU A 16 5.54 4.71 4.97
CA LEU A 16 5.42 4.40 6.39
C LEU A 16 4.10 3.67 6.67
N ARG A 17 4.11 2.78 7.66
CA ARG A 17 2.89 2.26 8.30
C ARG A 17 2.80 2.81 9.71
N VAL A 18 1.66 3.40 10.06
CA VAL A 18 1.33 3.88 11.41
C VAL A 18 0.03 3.21 11.82
N GLY A 19 0.09 2.23 12.73
CA GLY A 19 -1.07 1.39 13.03
C GLY A 19 -1.59 0.71 11.76
N ASP A 20 -2.81 1.03 11.34
CA ASP A 20 -3.45 0.52 10.12
C ASP A 20 -3.55 1.57 9.00
N VAL A 21 -2.73 2.61 9.06
CA VAL A 21 -2.61 3.64 8.02
C VAL A 21 -1.27 3.50 7.30
N PHE A 22 -1.30 3.59 5.98
CA PHE A 22 -0.11 3.68 5.14
C PHE A 22 0.05 5.10 4.61
N LEU A 23 1.24 5.66 4.75
CA LEU A 23 1.62 6.99 4.25
C LEU A 23 2.67 6.84 3.17
N LYS A 24 2.31 7.16 1.93
CA LYS A 24 3.25 7.25 0.81
C LYS A 24 3.70 8.70 0.64
N ILE A 25 4.97 8.95 0.86
CA ILE A 25 5.62 10.26 0.71
C ILE A 25 6.41 10.21 -0.59
N ASP A 26 6.00 11.00 -1.58
CA ASP A 26 6.64 11.02 -2.90
C ASP A 26 6.98 12.46 -3.29
N GLY A 27 8.22 12.68 -3.75
CA GLY A 27 8.69 14.01 -4.17
C GLY A 27 7.98 14.54 -5.43
N ASP A 28 7.38 13.65 -6.22
CA ASP A 28 6.65 13.97 -7.44
C ASP A 28 5.17 13.64 -7.30
N GLN A 29 4.36 14.68 -7.11
CA GLN A 29 2.92 14.57 -6.93
C GLN A 29 2.23 13.86 -8.10
N SER A 30 2.74 13.98 -9.33
CA SER A 30 2.12 13.36 -10.52
C SER A 30 2.12 11.84 -10.47
N ARG A 31 3.10 11.22 -9.79
CA ARG A 31 3.17 9.76 -9.61
C ARG A 31 2.01 9.26 -8.75
N SER A 32 1.72 9.96 -7.65
CA SER A 32 0.58 9.62 -6.80
C SER A 32 -0.79 9.99 -7.40
N ASP A 33 -0.84 10.98 -8.31
CA ASP A 33 -2.04 11.24 -9.13
C ASP A 33 -2.39 10.03 -9.99
N VAL A 34 -1.41 9.54 -10.76
CA VAL A 34 -1.56 8.35 -11.61
C VAL A 34 -1.93 7.12 -10.79
N GLU A 35 -1.32 6.95 -9.61
CA GLU A 35 -1.66 5.85 -8.71
C GLU A 35 -3.14 5.90 -8.27
N VAL A 36 -3.65 7.07 -7.87
CA VAL A 36 -5.04 7.22 -7.46
C VAL A 36 -6.01 6.95 -8.61
N GLU A 37 -5.70 7.42 -9.83
CA GLU A 37 -6.49 7.10 -11.02
C GLU A 37 -6.49 5.60 -11.33
N ALA A 38 -5.32 4.96 -11.24
CA ALA A 38 -5.18 3.52 -11.44
C ALA A 38 -5.97 2.73 -10.39
N MET A 39 -5.96 3.16 -9.13
CA MET A 39 -6.75 2.54 -8.06
C MET A 39 -8.25 2.57 -8.38
N ALA A 40 -8.76 3.69 -8.89
CA ALA A 40 -10.17 3.83 -9.26
C ALA A 40 -10.60 2.94 -10.45
N MET A 41 -9.65 2.54 -11.30
CA MET A 41 -9.89 1.67 -12.45
C MET A 41 -9.67 0.17 -12.16
N ALA A 42 -9.08 -0.17 -11.02
CA ALA A 42 -8.68 -1.54 -10.72
C ALA A 42 -9.90 -2.47 -10.61
N PRO A 43 -9.87 -3.67 -11.23
CA PRO A 43 -10.96 -4.65 -11.13
C PRO A 43 -10.90 -5.46 -9.82
N VAL A 44 -10.19 -4.95 -8.81
CA VAL A 44 -9.96 -5.58 -7.51
C VAL A 44 -10.06 -4.52 -6.41
N PRO A 45 -10.35 -4.90 -5.15
CA PRO A 45 -10.38 -3.95 -4.04
C PRO A 45 -9.04 -3.22 -3.89
N THR A 46 -9.12 -1.89 -3.79
CA THR A 46 -7.96 -1.03 -3.46
C THR A 46 -8.15 -0.38 -2.10
N PRO A 47 -7.06 0.05 -1.45
CA PRO A 47 -7.14 0.81 -0.20
C PRO A 47 -8.05 2.04 -0.30
N GLU A 48 -8.76 2.35 0.79
CA GLU A 48 -9.46 3.63 0.92
C GLU A 48 -8.44 4.77 1.01
N ILE A 49 -8.67 5.86 0.26
CA ILE A 49 -7.90 7.09 0.37
C ILE A 49 -8.45 7.90 1.54
N LEU A 50 -7.70 7.97 2.64
CA LEU A 50 -8.10 8.70 3.85
C LEU A 50 -7.96 10.20 3.66
N TRP A 51 -6.83 10.61 3.08
CA TRP A 51 -6.57 12.00 2.71
C TRP A 51 -5.42 12.08 1.71
N ARG A 52 -5.34 13.21 1.01
CA ARG A 52 -4.28 13.50 0.07
C ARG A 52 -3.81 14.94 0.24
N LYS A 53 -2.55 15.11 0.65
CA LYS A 53 -1.92 16.40 0.86
C LYS A 53 -0.46 16.31 0.41
N PRO A 54 -0.07 16.91 -0.73
CA PRO A 54 1.29 16.84 -1.24
C PRO A 54 2.33 17.13 -0.15
N PRO A 55 3.38 16.32 0.00
CA PRO A 55 3.79 15.18 -0.86
C PRO A 55 3.18 13.81 -0.46
N VAL A 56 2.16 13.79 0.40
CA VAL A 56 1.69 12.56 1.07
C VAL A 56 0.31 12.11 0.59
N LEU A 57 0.24 10.82 0.24
CA LEU A 57 -0.99 10.06 0.04
C LEU A 57 -1.19 9.12 1.23
N ALA A 58 -2.32 9.24 1.92
CA ALA A 58 -2.66 8.39 3.06
C ALA A 58 -3.75 7.39 2.70
N LEU A 59 -3.48 6.13 2.99
CA LEU A 59 -4.31 4.99 2.64
C LEU A 59 -4.67 4.18 3.90
N ALA A 60 -5.90 3.68 3.95
CA ALA A 60 -6.27 2.67 4.95
C ALA A 60 -5.58 1.33 4.63
N ALA A 61 -5.36 0.49 5.65
CA ALA A 61 -4.97 -0.89 5.42
C ALA A 61 -6.05 -1.61 4.59
N LEU A 62 -5.64 -2.33 3.54
CA LEU A 62 -6.55 -3.17 2.77
C LEU A 62 -6.96 -4.39 3.62
N PRO A 63 -8.26 -4.65 3.82
CA PRO A 63 -8.70 -5.84 4.52
C PRO A 63 -8.29 -7.11 3.75
N GLY A 64 -7.77 -8.11 4.45
CA GLY A 64 -7.39 -9.37 3.84
C GLY A 64 -6.31 -10.09 4.64
N THR A 65 -5.81 -11.18 4.07
CA THR A 65 -4.67 -11.93 4.62
C THR A 65 -3.59 -12.03 3.56
N GLU A 66 -2.36 -11.67 3.93
CA GLU A 66 -1.18 -11.79 3.06
C GLU A 66 -1.00 -13.26 2.64
N LEU A 67 -0.96 -13.55 1.33
CA LEU A 67 -0.68 -14.90 0.82
C LEU A 67 0.83 -15.23 0.81
N GLY A 68 1.69 -14.24 1.04
CA GLY A 68 3.13 -14.42 1.11
C GLY A 68 3.84 -13.11 1.41
N ARG A 69 5.14 -13.23 1.69
CA ARG A 69 6.04 -12.09 1.95
C ARG A 69 7.19 -12.11 0.96
N LEU A 70 7.55 -10.93 0.47
CA LEU A 70 8.66 -10.79 -0.46
C LEU A 70 9.96 -11.27 0.20
N GLY A 71 10.71 -12.12 -0.50
CA GLY A 71 11.96 -12.71 0.00
C GLY A 71 11.79 -14.01 0.80
N GLU A 72 10.56 -14.46 1.02
CA GLU A 72 10.25 -15.72 1.73
C GLU A 72 9.47 -16.68 0.82
N PRO A 73 9.65 -18.01 0.94
CA PRO A 73 8.77 -18.98 0.30
C PRO A 73 7.32 -18.81 0.79
N SER A 74 6.35 -18.79 -0.14
CA SER A 74 4.93 -18.75 0.24
C SER A 74 4.51 -20.04 0.93
N THR A 75 3.81 -19.92 2.05
CA THR A 75 3.17 -21.03 2.77
C THR A 75 1.71 -21.21 2.38
N ALA A 76 1.15 -20.33 1.55
CA ALA A 76 -0.22 -20.41 1.08
C ALA A 76 -0.40 -21.55 0.06
N SER A 77 -1.57 -22.18 0.10
CA SER A 77 -1.88 -23.28 -0.83
C SER A 77 -2.11 -22.75 -2.26
N PRO A 78 -1.93 -23.58 -3.30
CA PRO A 78 -2.29 -23.22 -4.66
C PRO A 78 -3.75 -22.79 -4.82
N ALA A 79 -4.66 -23.36 -4.03
CA ALA A 79 -6.08 -23.00 -4.04
C ALA A 79 -6.34 -21.60 -3.48
N ALA A 80 -5.59 -21.17 -2.46
CA ALA A 80 -5.69 -19.81 -1.92
C ALA A 80 -5.22 -18.78 -2.97
N TRP A 81 -4.14 -19.08 -3.69
CA TRP A 81 -3.67 -18.26 -4.79
C TRP A 81 -4.65 -18.21 -5.98
N ALA A 82 -5.34 -19.31 -6.29
CA ALA A 82 -6.33 -19.33 -7.37
C ALA A 82 -7.63 -18.58 -7.02
N ALA A 83 -7.90 -18.36 -5.73
CA ALA A 83 -9.10 -17.68 -5.26
C ALA A 83 -8.93 -16.16 -5.10
N ALA A 84 -7.69 -15.67 -5.10
CA ALA A 84 -7.35 -14.25 -5.05
C ALA A 84 -7.31 -13.64 -6.45
#